data_AF-W7Z5N7-F1
#
_entry.id   AF-W7Z5N7-F1
#
_cell.length_a   1.000
_cell.length_b   1.000
_cell.length_c   1.000
_cell.angle_alpha   90.00
_cell.angle_beta   90.00
_cell.angle_gamma   90.00
#
_symmetry.space_group_name_H-M   'P 1'
#
loop_
_entity.id
_entity.type
_entity.pdbx_description
1 polymer ?
#
loop_
_entity_poly.entity_id
_entity_poly.type
_entity_poly.pdbx_seq_one_letter_code
_entity_poly.pdbx_strand_id
1 'polypeptide(L)'
;MTSQKKQAGYAPSPSPWEQLKQEIKEAAADFGIDDIGFASADPFVSLRSILQNHRDLGYESGFEEPDLDKRVTPALPSSEPASLIAIAVAYPSKMMNPPKNEPGQYRGILARSAWGRDYHQVLRDAMAKLEAFIRERVPEAVLESMVDTGALVDRAVSQRAGIGFSGKNCCIISPKWAHGYISARW
;
A
#
# COMPACT_ATOMS: atom_id res chain seq x y z
N MET A 1 -43.38 -37.30 14.16
CA MET A 1 -42.84 -35.97 13.80
C MET A 1 -41.57 -35.74 14.60
N THR A 2 -40.43 -36.18 14.08
CA THR A 2 -39.14 -36.10 14.75
C THR A 2 -38.52 -34.74 14.40
N SER A 3 -38.50 -33.83 15.36
CA SER A 3 -37.89 -32.50 15.20
C SER A 3 -36.37 -32.63 15.21
N GLN A 4 -35.74 -32.48 14.04
CA GLN A 4 -34.30 -32.37 13.92
C GLN A 4 -33.86 -30.99 14.39
N LYS A 5 -33.22 -30.92 15.57
CA LYS A 5 -32.45 -29.74 15.99
C LYS A 5 -31.25 -29.60 15.05
N LYS A 6 -31.25 -28.57 14.19
CA LYS A 6 -30.05 -28.11 13.48
C LYS A 6 -28.99 -27.73 14.51
N GLN A 7 -27.88 -28.45 14.54
CA GLN A 7 -26.68 -28.02 15.25
C GLN A 7 -26.12 -26.78 14.53
N ALA A 8 -26.18 -25.62 15.20
CA ALA A 8 -25.47 -24.43 14.76
C ALA A 8 -23.96 -24.68 14.98
N GLY A 9 -23.17 -24.60 13.90
CA GLY A 9 -21.72 -24.81 13.95
C GLY A 9 -21.04 -23.81 14.89
N TYR A 10 -20.14 -24.33 15.72
CA TYR A 10 -19.33 -23.56 16.67
C TYR A 10 -18.22 -22.82 15.92
N ALA A 11 -18.57 -21.72 15.24
CA ALA A 11 -17.56 -20.76 14.81
C ALA A 11 -17.24 -19.85 16.01
N PRO A 12 -15.99 -19.78 16.49
CA PRO A 12 -15.63 -18.85 17.55
C PRO A 12 -15.89 -17.41 17.07
N SER A 13 -16.33 -16.54 17.99
CA SER A 13 -16.50 -15.12 17.71
C SER A 13 -15.18 -14.53 17.16
N PRO A 14 -15.22 -13.70 16.09
CA PRO A 14 -14.01 -13.12 15.54
C PRO A 14 -13.27 -12.32 16.61
N SER A 15 -11.94 -12.42 16.61
CA SER A 15 -11.11 -11.65 17.55
C SER A 15 -11.34 -10.15 17.35
N PRO A 16 -11.09 -9.32 18.39
CA PRO A 16 -11.19 -7.86 18.25
C PRO A 16 -10.37 -7.32 17.07
N TRP A 17 -9.22 -7.94 16.78
CA TRP A 17 -8.35 -7.57 15.66
C TRP A 17 -8.93 -7.92 14.28
N GLU A 18 -9.61 -9.07 14.15
CA GLU A 18 -10.30 -9.40 12.90
C GLU A 18 -11.52 -8.50 12.67
N GLN A 19 -12.20 -8.09 13.75
CA GLN A 19 -13.27 -7.09 13.67
C GLN A 19 -12.73 -5.73 13.20
N LEU A 20 -11.68 -5.22 13.86
CA LEU A 20 -11.02 -3.97 13.46
C LEU A 20 -10.55 -4.01 12.00
N LYS A 21 -9.92 -5.11 11.58
CA LYS A 21 -9.48 -5.30 10.19
C LYS A 21 -10.64 -5.25 9.20
N GLN A 22 -11.80 -5.81 9.56
CA GLN A 22 -12.98 -5.75 8.72
C GLN A 22 -13.56 -4.32 8.66
N GLU A 23 -13.64 -3.63 9.79
CA GLU A 23 -14.09 -2.24 9.85
C GLU A 23 -13.19 -1.29 9.03
N ILE A 24 -11.87 -1.49 9.09
CA ILE A 24 -10.90 -0.74 8.26
C ILE A 24 -11.17 -0.95 6.77
N LYS A 25 -11.43 -2.20 6.35
CA LYS A 25 -11.73 -2.51 4.94
C LYS A 25 -13.02 -1.83 4.46
N GLU A 26 -14.03 -1.82 5.31
CA GLU A 26 -15.34 -1.20 5.01
C GLU A 26 -15.23 0.32 4.90
N ALA A 27 -14.43 0.96 5.77
CA ALA A 27 -14.23 2.41 5.76
C ALA A 27 -13.22 2.90 4.71
N ALA A 28 -12.43 2.01 4.10
CA ALA A 28 -11.34 2.38 3.20
C ALA A 28 -11.79 3.28 2.02
N ALA A 29 -12.93 2.97 1.40
CA ALA A 29 -13.46 3.74 0.28
C ALA A 29 -13.78 5.19 0.68
N ASP A 30 -14.29 5.44 1.89
CA ASP A 30 -14.62 6.77 2.40
C ASP A 30 -13.35 7.62 2.62
N PHE A 31 -12.20 6.97 2.79
CA PHE A 31 -10.90 7.62 2.89
C PHE A 31 -10.26 7.91 1.53
N GLY A 32 -10.89 7.46 0.43
CA GLY A 32 -10.34 7.55 -0.92
C GLY A 32 -9.32 6.46 -1.22
N ILE A 33 -9.42 5.30 -0.57
CA ILE A 33 -8.57 4.13 -0.79
C ILE A 33 -9.33 3.12 -1.65
N ASP A 34 -8.75 2.75 -2.80
CA ASP A 34 -9.37 1.84 -3.76
C ASP A 34 -9.05 0.36 -3.51
N ASP A 35 -7.94 0.07 -2.84
CA ASP A 35 -7.61 -1.27 -2.37
C ASP A 35 -6.76 -1.21 -1.09
N ILE A 36 -6.96 -2.17 -0.20
CA ILE A 36 -6.27 -2.23 1.09
C ILE A 36 -5.90 -3.68 1.44
N GLY A 37 -4.68 -3.86 1.94
CA GLY A 37 -4.09 -5.15 2.24
C GLY A 37 -3.39 -5.14 3.60
N PHE A 38 -3.23 -6.33 4.18
CA PHE A 38 -2.62 -6.51 5.50
C PHE A 38 -1.55 -7.60 5.43
N ALA A 39 -0.42 -7.38 6.08
CA ALA A 39 0.71 -8.31 6.09
C ALA A 39 1.38 -8.37 7.46
N SER A 40 2.20 -9.41 7.67
CA SER A 40 3.11 -9.44 8.81
C SER A 40 4.20 -8.38 8.67
N ALA A 41 4.66 -7.88 9.81
CA ALA A 41 5.77 -6.95 9.93
C ALA A 41 7.14 -7.66 10.00
N ASP A 42 7.20 -8.96 9.66
CA ASP A 42 8.46 -9.70 9.63
C ASP A 42 9.47 -9.08 8.65
N PRO A 43 10.78 -9.19 8.90
CA PRO A 43 11.78 -8.69 7.96
C PRO A 43 11.64 -9.27 6.54
N PHE A 44 11.92 -8.46 5.53
CA PHE A 44 11.97 -8.85 4.11
C PHE A 44 13.31 -9.54 3.79
N VAL A 45 13.53 -10.74 4.34
CA VAL A 45 14.81 -11.46 4.26
C VAL A 45 15.30 -11.65 2.82
N SER A 46 14.42 -12.08 1.91
CA SER A 46 14.79 -12.29 0.49
C SER A 46 15.08 -10.98 -0.26
N LEU A 47 14.44 -9.89 0.14
CA LEU A 47 14.62 -8.58 -0.48
C LEU A 47 16.01 -8.01 -0.20
N ARG A 48 16.58 -8.28 0.98
CA ARG A 48 17.90 -7.79 1.36
C ARG A 48 18.97 -8.18 0.35
N SER A 49 19.02 -9.45 -0.03
CA SER A 49 19.98 -9.96 -1.02
C SER A 49 19.74 -9.35 -2.41
N ILE A 50 18.49 -9.13 -2.79
CA ILE A 50 18.13 -8.48 -4.07
C ILE A 50 18.64 -7.04 -4.10
N LEU A 51 18.40 -6.27 -3.04
CA LEU A 51 18.85 -4.88 -2.94
C LEU A 51 20.38 -4.77 -2.88
N GLN A 52 21.04 -5.65 -2.15
CA GLN A 52 22.50 -5.69 -2.11
C GLN A 52 23.09 -5.96 -3.49
N ASN A 53 22.59 -6.97 -4.21
CA ASN A 53 23.04 -7.25 -5.58
C ASN A 53 22.76 -6.08 -6.53
N HIS A 54 21.60 -5.41 -6.39
CA HIS A 54 21.25 -4.23 -7.17
C HIS A 54 22.24 -3.06 -6.95
N ARG A 55 22.74 -2.91 -5.71
CA ARG A 55 23.75 -1.93 -5.33
C ARG A 55 25.13 -2.30 -5.84
N ASP A 56 25.53 -3.55 -5.70
CA ASP A 56 26.84 -4.05 -6.15
C ASP A 56 27.01 -3.92 -7.67
N LEU A 57 25.91 -4.01 -8.41
CA LEU A 57 25.86 -3.79 -9.87
C LEU A 57 25.80 -2.30 -10.27
N GLY A 58 25.69 -1.38 -9.30
CA GLY A 58 25.63 0.07 -9.55
C GLY A 58 24.33 0.52 -10.22
N TYR A 59 23.23 -0.21 -10.03
CA TYR A 59 21.95 0.08 -10.69
C TYR A 59 21.04 1.04 -9.89
N GLU A 60 21.37 1.37 -8.63
CA GLU A 60 20.58 2.28 -7.79
C GLU A 60 20.43 3.68 -8.43
N SER A 61 19.28 4.32 -8.24
CA SER A 61 19.01 5.65 -8.80
C SER A 61 19.58 6.79 -7.95
N GLY A 62 19.79 6.54 -6.65
CA GLY A 62 20.23 7.54 -5.67
C GLY A 62 19.07 8.20 -4.92
N PHE A 63 17.82 7.84 -5.20
CA PHE A 63 16.65 8.29 -4.44
C PHE A 63 16.26 7.35 -3.30
N GLU A 64 16.80 6.14 -3.30
CA GLU A 64 16.50 5.12 -2.30
C GLU A 64 17.17 5.43 -0.95
N GLU A 65 16.52 5.01 0.15
CA GLU A 65 17.15 4.99 1.47
C GLU A 65 18.48 4.20 1.42
N PRO A 66 19.63 4.79 1.81
CA PRO A 66 20.93 4.11 1.71
C PRO A 66 21.06 2.92 2.66
N ASP A 67 20.43 2.96 3.84
CA ASP A 67 20.50 1.89 4.83
C ASP A 67 19.57 0.72 4.47
N LEU A 68 20.17 -0.37 3.96
CA LEU A 68 19.42 -1.56 3.55
C LEU A 68 18.66 -2.22 4.69
N ASP A 69 19.16 -2.14 5.93
CA ASP A 69 18.50 -2.80 7.06
C ASP A 69 17.19 -2.07 7.40
N LYS A 70 17.14 -0.74 7.26
CA LYS A 70 15.88 0.04 7.34
C LYS A 70 14.92 -0.26 6.18
N ARG A 71 15.43 -0.62 5.00
CA ARG A 71 14.56 -0.95 3.84
C ARG A 71 13.84 -2.29 3.96
N VAL A 72 14.41 -3.20 4.74
CA VAL A 72 13.92 -4.59 4.84
C VAL A 72 13.38 -4.94 6.22
N THR A 73 13.63 -4.14 7.25
CA THR A 73 13.15 -4.40 8.60
C THR A 73 12.15 -3.33 8.99
N PRO A 74 10.84 -3.65 9.01
CA PRO A 74 9.84 -2.76 9.59
C PRO A 74 10.19 -2.41 11.04
N ALA A 75 10.06 -1.14 11.39
CA ALA A 75 10.31 -0.64 12.73
C ALA A 75 9.34 0.51 13.04
N LEU A 76 9.03 0.70 14.33
CA LEU A 76 8.37 1.90 14.84
C LEU A 76 9.32 2.63 15.80
N PRO A 77 9.12 3.92 16.06
CA PRO A 77 10.08 4.70 16.86
C PRO A 77 10.13 4.28 18.33
N SER A 78 9.04 3.70 18.86
CA SER A 78 8.88 3.39 20.28
C SER A 78 8.40 1.95 20.55
N SER A 79 8.31 1.10 19.53
CA SER A 79 7.81 -0.28 19.65
C SER A 79 8.19 -1.14 18.45
N GLU A 80 7.90 -2.44 18.53
CA GLU A 80 7.95 -3.33 17.37
C GLU A 80 6.60 -3.29 16.62
N PRO A 81 6.59 -3.17 15.28
CA PRO A 81 5.36 -3.24 14.51
C PRO A 81 4.77 -4.65 14.54
N ALA A 82 3.47 -4.77 14.79
CA ALA A 82 2.76 -6.06 14.77
C ALA A 82 2.29 -6.44 13.35
N SER A 83 2.01 -5.46 12.50
CA SER A 83 1.45 -5.66 11.16
C SER A 83 1.78 -4.49 10.25
N LEU A 84 1.79 -4.76 8.96
CA LEU A 84 1.83 -3.75 7.90
C LEU A 84 0.45 -3.62 7.26
N ILE A 85 0.08 -2.39 6.89
CA ILE A 85 -1.13 -2.10 6.12
C ILE A 85 -0.69 -1.44 4.81
N ALA A 86 -1.06 -2.02 3.68
CA ALA A 86 -0.79 -1.43 2.36
C ALA A 86 -2.08 -0.82 1.82
N ILE A 87 -2.02 0.42 1.36
CA ILE A 87 -3.13 1.07 0.67
C ILE A 87 -2.76 1.30 -0.79
N ALA A 88 -3.75 1.30 -1.68
CA ALA A 88 -3.59 1.61 -3.09
C ALA A 88 -4.67 2.59 -3.53
N VAL A 89 -4.25 3.62 -4.27
CA VAL A 89 -5.15 4.61 -4.86
C VAL A 89 -4.99 4.61 -6.38
N ALA A 90 -6.12 4.51 -7.07
CA ALA A 90 -6.26 4.49 -8.50
C ALA A 90 -5.94 5.86 -9.09
N TYR A 91 -5.26 5.88 -10.22
CA TYR A 91 -5.14 7.08 -11.03
C TYR A 91 -5.62 6.83 -12.47
N PRO A 92 -6.18 7.85 -13.14
CA PRO A 92 -6.77 7.70 -14.46
C PRO A 92 -5.72 7.30 -15.50
N SER A 93 -6.06 6.28 -16.31
CA SER A 93 -5.19 5.79 -17.39
C SER A 93 -5.33 6.59 -18.69
N LYS A 94 -6.40 7.38 -18.82
CA LYS A 94 -6.72 8.23 -19.97
C LYS A 94 -7.10 9.63 -19.50
N MET A 95 -6.55 10.64 -20.16
CA MET A 95 -6.94 12.03 -19.96
C MET A 95 -8.24 12.29 -20.72
N MET A 96 -9.21 12.93 -20.08
CA MET A 96 -10.40 13.42 -20.76
C MET A 96 -10.02 14.62 -21.63
N ASN A 97 -10.44 14.61 -22.90
CA ASN A 97 -10.17 15.69 -23.87
C ASN A 97 -8.68 16.09 -23.93
N PRO A 98 -7.76 15.15 -24.24
CA PRO A 98 -6.34 15.46 -24.27
C PRO A 98 -6.06 16.54 -25.33
N PRO A 99 -5.18 17.51 -25.04
CA PRO A 99 -4.80 18.51 -26.02
C PRO A 99 -4.13 17.83 -27.22
N LYS A 100 -4.49 18.27 -28.43
CA LYS A 100 -3.94 17.70 -29.67
C LYS A 100 -2.54 18.22 -29.94
N ASN A 101 -1.72 17.36 -30.52
CA ASN A 101 -0.44 17.74 -31.10
C ASN A 101 -0.68 18.20 -32.55
N GLU A 102 -0.31 19.43 -32.85
CA GLU A 102 -0.52 20.06 -34.16
C GLU A 102 0.78 20.76 -34.62
N PRO A 103 1.04 20.87 -35.94
CA PRO A 103 2.21 21.60 -36.45
C PRO A 103 2.27 23.03 -35.88
N GLY A 104 3.41 23.39 -35.28
CA GLY A 104 3.58 24.68 -34.60
C GLY A 104 3.06 24.74 -33.16
N GLN A 105 2.42 23.68 -32.66
CA GLN A 105 1.94 23.53 -31.28
C GLN A 105 2.25 22.14 -30.71
N TYR A 106 3.48 21.66 -30.90
CA TYR A 106 3.92 20.38 -30.35
C TYR A 106 3.98 20.42 -28.83
N ARG A 107 3.54 19.33 -28.19
CA ARG A 107 3.46 19.17 -26.74
C ARG A 107 4.19 17.91 -26.32
N GLY A 108 4.98 18.03 -25.25
CA GLY A 108 5.44 16.88 -24.49
C GLY A 108 4.30 16.30 -23.65
N ILE A 109 4.44 15.05 -23.22
CA ILE A 109 3.50 14.39 -22.31
C ILE A 109 4.23 14.05 -21.01
N LEU A 110 3.59 14.35 -19.89
CA LEU A 110 4.05 13.91 -18.58
C LEU A 110 3.53 12.50 -18.30
N ALA A 111 4.29 11.74 -17.50
CA ALA A 111 3.86 10.44 -17.01
C ALA A 111 2.52 10.55 -16.27
N ARG A 112 1.70 9.50 -16.36
CA ARG A 112 0.35 9.48 -15.76
C ARG A 112 0.36 9.65 -14.25
N SER A 113 1.42 9.19 -13.57
CA SER A 113 1.63 9.37 -12.14
C SER A 113 1.80 10.83 -11.72
N ALA A 114 2.09 11.73 -12.67
CA ALA A 114 2.25 13.17 -12.43
C ALA A 114 1.02 13.98 -12.88
N TRP A 115 -0.10 13.32 -13.21
CA TRP A 115 -1.32 14.02 -13.62
C TRP A 115 -2.16 14.40 -12.40
N GLY A 116 -2.62 15.66 -12.36
CA GLY A 116 -3.50 16.15 -11.31
C GLY A 116 -2.75 16.56 -10.04
N ARG A 117 -3.36 16.31 -8.88
CA ARG A 117 -2.74 16.61 -7.58
C ARG A 117 -1.61 15.63 -7.30
N ASP A 118 -0.52 16.12 -6.70
CA ASP A 118 0.60 15.30 -6.27
C ASP A 118 0.13 14.10 -5.42
N TYR A 119 0.48 12.89 -5.86
CA TYR A 119 0.04 11.66 -5.22
C TYR A 119 0.48 11.55 -3.77
N HIS A 120 1.62 12.15 -3.43
CA HIS A 120 2.11 12.13 -2.06
C HIS A 120 1.11 12.80 -1.11
N GLN A 121 0.45 13.88 -1.57
CA GLN A 121 -0.58 14.55 -0.79
C GLN A 121 -1.86 13.73 -0.72
N VAL A 122 -2.28 13.15 -1.84
CA VAL A 122 -3.49 12.31 -1.90
C VAL A 122 -3.37 11.12 -0.93
N LEU A 123 -2.23 10.42 -0.97
CA LEU A 123 -1.98 9.27 -0.10
C LEU A 123 -1.79 9.69 1.36
N ARG A 124 -1.12 10.81 1.65
CA ARG A 124 -1.01 11.34 3.02
C ARG A 124 -2.38 11.69 3.60
N ASP A 125 -3.26 12.33 2.83
CA ASP A 125 -4.60 12.67 3.28
C ASP A 125 -5.43 11.40 3.58
N ALA A 126 -5.35 10.39 2.71
CA ALA A 126 -6.01 9.10 2.92
C ALA A 126 -5.45 8.36 4.14
N MET A 127 -4.13 8.35 4.29
CA MET A 127 -3.46 7.75 5.45
C MET A 127 -3.86 8.45 6.74
N ALA A 128 -3.87 9.79 6.80
CA ALA A 128 -4.25 10.52 7.99
C ALA A 128 -5.68 10.19 8.47
N LYS A 129 -6.63 10.01 7.54
CA LYS A 129 -7.99 9.57 7.86
C LYS A 129 -8.02 8.16 8.44
N LEU A 130 -7.28 7.23 7.83
CA LEU A 130 -7.17 5.86 8.32
C LEU A 130 -6.49 5.82 9.71
N GLU A 131 -5.46 6.63 9.93
CA GLU A 131 -4.77 6.79 11.21
C GLU A 131 -5.74 7.24 12.31
N ALA A 132 -6.55 8.26 12.03
CA ALA A 132 -7.57 8.76 12.94
C ALA A 132 -8.61 7.68 13.25
N PHE A 133 -9.10 6.97 12.23
CA PHE A 133 -10.07 5.89 12.37
C PHE A 133 -9.58 4.76 13.27
N ILE A 134 -8.30 4.39 13.16
CA ILE A 134 -7.67 3.37 14.00
C ILE A 134 -7.51 3.89 15.42
N ARG A 135 -7.00 5.12 15.61
CA ARG A 135 -6.80 5.71 16.95
C ARG A 135 -8.11 5.88 17.73
N GLU A 136 -9.24 6.11 17.06
CA GLU A 136 -10.56 6.15 17.71
C GLU A 136 -10.96 4.80 18.34
N ARG A 137 -10.49 3.69 17.75
CA ARG A 137 -10.81 2.32 18.19
C ARG A 137 -9.75 1.72 19.10
N VAL A 138 -8.50 2.11 18.89
CA VAL A 138 -7.33 1.65 19.63
C VAL A 138 -6.47 2.87 19.98
N PRO A 139 -6.82 3.63 21.03
CA PRO A 139 -6.13 4.88 21.39
C PRO A 139 -4.64 4.72 21.68
N GLU A 140 -4.22 3.53 22.10
CA GLU A 140 -2.84 3.16 22.40
C GLU A 140 -2.03 2.72 21.15
N ALA A 141 -2.66 2.67 19.97
CA ALA A 141 -1.99 2.23 18.76
C ALA A 141 -0.84 3.18 18.37
N VAL A 142 0.37 2.60 18.24
CA VAL A 142 1.52 3.28 17.65
C VAL A 142 1.47 3.05 16.14
N LEU A 143 1.39 4.14 15.38
CA LEU A 143 1.22 4.12 13.92
C LEU A 143 2.28 5.00 13.28
N GLU A 144 2.88 4.53 12.20
CA GLU A 144 3.79 5.30 11.35
C GLU A 144 3.36 5.13 9.90
N SER A 145 3.09 6.23 9.20
CA SER A 145 2.71 6.24 7.79
C SER A 145 3.89 6.62 6.90
N MET A 146 4.02 5.92 5.77
CA MET A 146 5.07 6.16 4.77
C MET A 146 4.49 6.15 3.35
N VAL A 147 4.91 7.13 2.53
CA VAL A 147 4.62 7.17 1.09
C VAL A 147 5.86 7.64 0.33
N ASP A 148 6.43 6.75 -0.49
CA ASP A 148 7.55 6.98 -1.43
C ASP A 148 8.89 7.41 -0.80
N THR A 149 8.86 8.33 0.15
CA THR A 149 10.00 8.87 0.90
C THR A 149 10.32 8.10 2.18
N GLY A 150 9.60 7.00 2.45
CA GLY A 150 9.86 6.13 3.59
C GLY A 150 10.98 5.13 3.31
N ALA A 151 11.51 4.50 4.36
CA ALA A 151 12.65 3.59 4.24
C ALA A 151 12.30 2.27 3.51
N LEU A 152 11.14 1.69 3.82
CA LEU A 152 10.76 0.37 3.30
C LEU A 152 10.62 0.38 1.75
N VAL A 153 10.45 -0.78 1.10
CA VAL A 153 10.18 -0.84 -0.38
C VAL A 153 8.68 -0.96 -0.74
N ASP A 154 8.03 0.14 -1.16
CA ASP A 154 6.66 0.23 -1.78
C ASP A 154 6.06 -1.13 -2.11
N ARG A 155 6.68 -1.62 -3.18
CA ARG A 155 6.26 -2.76 -3.96
C ARG A 155 6.31 -4.06 -3.16
N ALA A 156 7.33 -4.25 -2.34
CA ALA A 156 7.49 -5.49 -1.57
C ALA A 156 6.38 -5.65 -0.53
N VAL A 157 6.01 -4.57 0.15
CA VAL A 157 4.93 -4.60 1.14
C VAL A 157 3.58 -4.77 0.45
N SER A 158 3.31 -4.04 -0.65
CA SER A 158 2.07 -4.22 -1.40
C SER A 158 1.88 -5.65 -1.92
N GLN A 159 2.98 -6.27 -2.38
CA GLN A 159 2.96 -7.67 -2.79
C GLN A 159 2.64 -8.59 -1.60
N ARG A 160 3.31 -8.41 -0.47
CA ARG A 160 3.07 -9.23 0.74
C ARG A 160 1.65 -9.04 1.29
N ALA A 161 1.11 -7.84 1.22
CA ALA A 161 -0.22 -7.47 1.69
C ALA A 161 -1.34 -7.91 0.74
N GLY A 162 -1.01 -8.46 -0.43
CA GLY A 162 -1.98 -9.00 -1.39
C GLY A 162 -2.65 -7.96 -2.29
N ILE A 163 -2.11 -6.74 -2.39
CA ILE A 163 -2.62 -5.70 -3.31
C ILE A 163 -2.40 -6.12 -4.77
N GLY A 164 -1.30 -6.82 -5.05
CA GLY A 164 -0.94 -7.24 -6.40
C GLY A 164 0.33 -8.08 -6.45
N PHE A 165 0.83 -8.32 -7.65
CA PHE A 165 2.08 -9.07 -7.87
C PHE A 165 3.13 -8.22 -8.58
N SER A 166 4.41 -8.55 -8.40
CA SER A 166 5.50 -7.87 -9.08
C SER A 166 5.58 -8.28 -10.56
N GLY A 167 5.35 -7.31 -11.44
CA GLY A 167 5.47 -7.49 -12.89
C GLY A 167 6.93 -7.47 -13.36
N LYS A 168 7.18 -8.00 -14.57
CA LYS A 168 8.52 -7.94 -15.21
C LYS A 168 8.99 -6.51 -15.49
N ASN A 169 8.07 -5.54 -15.51
CA ASN A 169 8.34 -4.10 -15.62
C ASN A 169 8.64 -3.44 -14.26
N CYS A 170 8.83 -4.23 -13.21
CA CYS A 170 9.09 -3.80 -11.83
C CYS A 170 7.92 -3.07 -11.14
N CYS A 171 6.74 -2.99 -11.76
CA CYS A 171 5.55 -2.41 -11.14
C CYS A 171 4.74 -3.47 -10.38
N ILE A 172 3.98 -3.03 -9.36
CA ILE A 172 2.93 -3.86 -8.78
C ILE A 172 1.71 -3.82 -9.71
N ILE A 173 1.19 -5.01 -10.02
CA ILE A 173 0.03 -5.20 -10.87
C ILE A 173 -1.13 -5.68 -9.99
N SER A 174 -2.16 -4.85 -9.84
CA SER A 174 -3.40 -5.27 -9.18
C SER A 174 -4.27 -6.04 -10.18
N PRO A 175 -4.80 -7.23 -9.83
CA PRO A 175 -5.78 -7.92 -10.67
C PRO A 175 -7.09 -7.13 -10.84
N LYS A 176 -7.48 -6.35 -9.81
CA LYS A 176 -8.71 -5.56 -9.83
C LYS A 176 -8.60 -4.36 -10.75
N TRP A 177 -7.39 -3.82 -10.90
CA TRP A 177 -7.23 -2.49 -11.41
C TRP A 177 -5.99 -2.23 -12.30
N ALA A 178 -5.26 -3.28 -12.67
CA ALA A 178 -4.05 -3.24 -13.47
C ALA A 178 -2.93 -2.35 -12.87
N HIS A 179 -2.12 -1.69 -13.71
CA HIS A 179 -0.95 -0.89 -13.30
C HIS A 179 -1.28 0.51 -12.75
N GLY A 180 -2.56 0.87 -12.62
CA GLY A 180 -3.01 2.24 -12.36
C GLY A 180 -3.02 2.65 -10.90
N TYR A 181 -2.09 2.19 -10.06
CA TYR A 181 -2.12 2.43 -8.60
C TYR A 181 -0.81 2.97 -8.09
N ILE A 182 -0.92 3.83 -7.09
CA ILE A 182 0.21 4.23 -6.25
C ILE A 182 -0.04 3.62 -4.87
N SER A 183 0.94 2.89 -4.38
CA SER A 183 0.87 2.21 -3.10
C SER A 183 1.55 3.04 -2.01
N ALA A 184 0.87 3.23 -0.89
CA ALA A 184 1.46 3.74 0.34
C ALA A 184 1.31 2.71 1.46
N ARG A 185 2.03 2.92 2.57
CA ARG A 185 2.17 1.91 3.62
C ARG A 185 2.11 2.46 5.02
N TRP A 186 1.81 1.51 5.89
CA TRP A 186 1.98 1.49 7.32
C TRP A 186 2.92 0.35 7.66
#